data_AF-A0A1F9BE28-F1
#
_entry.id   AF-A0A1F9BE28-F1
#
_cell.length_a   1.000
_cell.length_b   1.000
_cell.length_c   1.000
_cell.angle_alpha   90.00
_cell.angle_beta   90.00
_cell.angle_gamma   90.00
#
_symmetry.space_group_name_H-M   'P 1'
#
loop_
_entity.id
_entity.type
_entity.pdbx_description
1 polymer ?
#
loop_
_entity_poly.entity_id
_entity_poly.type
_entity_poly.pdbx_seq_one_letter_code
_entity_poly.pdbx_strand_id
1 'polypeptide(L)'
;MSKIEEIYLANGLKLNVFDLSRQIADDTVKVEISIQTEIDLEKSYFSCPQDYNCVKSIFGDKLTYEHKMEKSFVFLENQESVREELINTFKNNSLNYLASENFPLKLALSRLKDIKNNPYKYNKIKRKLET
;
A
#
# COMPACT_ATOMS: atom_id res chain seq x y z
N MET A 1 -4.42 -0.61 -15.17
CA MET A 1 -4.81 -0.34 -13.77
C MET A 1 -6.25 0.14 -13.78
N SER A 2 -7.16 -0.61 -13.18
CA SER A 2 -8.57 -0.23 -13.01
C SER A 2 -8.98 -0.43 -11.57
N LYS A 3 -9.75 0.50 -11.00
CA LYS A 3 -10.32 0.32 -9.66
C LYS A 3 -11.51 -0.64 -9.77
N ILE A 4 -11.52 -1.67 -8.93
CA ILE A 4 -12.56 -2.71 -8.97
C ILE A 4 -13.39 -2.77 -7.68
N GLU A 5 -12.85 -2.30 -6.56
CA GLU A 5 -13.56 -2.30 -5.29
C GLU A 5 -13.13 -1.11 -4.40
N GLU A 6 -14.04 -0.62 -3.57
CA GLU A 6 -13.79 0.33 -2.50
C GLU A 6 -14.38 -0.21 -1.20
N ILE A 7 -13.60 -0.18 -0.12
CA ILE A 7 -13.99 -0.70 1.19
C ILE A 7 -13.75 0.39 2.23
N TYR A 8 -14.81 0.75 2.94
CA TYR A 8 -14.72 1.64 4.09
C TYR A 8 -14.44 0.82 5.35
N LEU A 9 -13.37 1.17 6.06
CA LEU A 9 -12.93 0.49 7.27
C LEU A 9 -13.53 1.14 8.51
N ALA A 10 -13.59 0.39 9.60
CA ALA A 10 -14.19 0.84 10.87
C ALA A 10 -13.51 2.09 11.46
N ASN A 11 -12.21 2.26 11.23
CA ASN A 11 -11.42 3.43 11.62
C ASN A 11 -11.55 4.63 10.66
N GLY A 12 -12.54 4.60 9.75
CA GLY A 12 -12.82 5.67 8.79
C GLY A 12 -11.91 5.70 7.56
N LEU A 13 -10.92 4.81 7.46
CA LEU A 13 -10.06 4.74 6.28
C LEU A 13 -10.76 4.15 5.08
N LYS A 14 -10.30 4.56 3.90
CA LYS A 14 -10.82 4.11 2.61
C LYS A 14 -9.79 3.26 1.88
N LEU A 15 -10.08 1.97 1.78
CA LEU A 15 -9.27 1.01 1.07
C LEU A 15 -9.76 0.89 -0.38
N ASN A 16 -8.84 1.01 -1.34
CA ASN A 16 -9.12 0.86 -2.76
C ASN A 16 -8.43 -0.40 -3.27
N VAL A 17 -9.15 -1.21 -4.03
CA VAL A 17 -8.61 -2.40 -4.69
C VAL A 17 -8.53 -2.12 -6.18
N PHE A 18 -7.35 -2.33 -6.75
CA PHE A 18 -7.06 -2.10 -8.16
C PHE A 18 -6.63 -3.39 -8.82
N ASP A 19 -7.17 -3.63 -10.01
CA ASP A 19 -6.68 -4.64 -10.93
C ASP A 19 -5.53 -4.08 -11.78
N LEU A 20 -4.39 -4.75 -11.69
CA LEU A 20 -3.16 -4.50 -12.43
C LEU A 20 -2.85 -5.66 -13.40
N SER A 21 -3.77 -6.60 -13.55
CA SER A 21 -3.59 -7.79 -14.38
C SER A 21 -3.26 -7.41 -15.81
N ARG A 22 -2.41 -8.23 -16.43
CA ARG A 22 -1.99 -8.04 -17.81
C ARG A 22 -1.78 -9.39 -18.50
N GLN A 23 -2.19 -9.47 -19.75
CA GLN A 23 -1.91 -10.63 -20.58
C GLN A 23 -0.40 -10.76 -20.81
N ILE A 24 0.11 -11.99 -20.79
CA ILE A 24 1.53 -12.30 -20.99
C ILE A 24 1.77 -13.31 -22.13
N ALA A 25 0.74 -14.06 -22.53
CA ALA A 25 0.70 -14.86 -23.77
C ALA A 25 -0.77 -15.03 -24.22
N ASP A 26 -1.01 -15.73 -25.35
CA ASP A 26 -2.34 -15.86 -25.98
C ASP A 26 -3.44 -16.35 -25.02
N ASP A 27 -3.13 -17.33 -24.18
CA ASP A 27 -4.05 -17.93 -23.22
C ASP A 27 -3.63 -17.69 -21.76
N THR A 28 -2.62 -16.84 -21.54
CA THR A 28 -1.97 -16.73 -20.24
C THR A 28 -1.92 -15.27 -19.75
N VAL A 29 -2.34 -15.06 -18.51
CA VAL A 29 -2.38 -13.76 -17.83
C VAL A 29 -1.51 -13.77 -16.56
N LYS A 30 -0.93 -12.61 -16.24
CA LYS A 30 -0.45 -12.31 -14.88
C LYS A 30 -1.58 -11.60 -14.16
N VAL A 31 -2.14 -12.23 -13.13
CA VAL A 31 -3.13 -11.60 -12.26
C VAL A 31 -2.39 -10.81 -11.18
N GLU A 32 -2.60 -9.51 -11.11
CA GLU A 32 -1.94 -8.63 -10.14
C GLU A 32 -2.98 -7.70 -9.50
N ILE A 33 -2.99 -7.65 -8.17
CA ILE A 33 -3.91 -6.84 -7.39
C ILE A 33 -3.11 -5.91 -6.50
N SER A 34 -3.45 -4.62 -6.53
CA SER A 34 -2.92 -3.62 -5.61
C SER A 34 -4.01 -3.11 -4.70
N ILE A 35 -3.73 -3.16 -3.40
CA ILE A 35 -4.63 -2.72 -2.34
C ILE A 35 -3.98 -1.51 -1.67
N GLN A 36 -4.68 -0.38 -1.72
CA GLN A 36 -4.11 0.91 -1.34
C GLN A 36 -5.03 1.66 -0.38
N THR A 37 -4.43 2.29 0.63
CA THR A 37 -5.11 3.28 1.47
C THR A 37 -4.16 4.44 1.75
N GLU A 38 -4.73 5.61 2.01
CA GLU A 38 -4.00 6.80 2.38
C GLU A 38 -4.40 7.22 3.79
N ILE A 39 -3.42 7.65 4.57
CA ILE A 39 -3.64 8.26 5.89
C ILE A 39 -3.03 9.66 5.89
N ASP A 40 -3.60 10.56 6.68
CA ASP A 40 -2.97 11.84 6.96
C ASP A 40 -1.79 11.64 7.93
N LEU A 41 -0.70 12.37 7.70
CA LEU A 41 0.48 12.31 8.54
C LEU A 41 0.33 13.27 9.72
N GLU A 42 0.12 12.71 10.91
CA GLU A 42 -0.03 13.49 12.13
C GLU A 42 1.24 13.56 12.99
N LYS A 43 1.42 14.69 13.68
CA LYS A 43 2.48 14.89 14.68
C LYS A 43 2.31 13.97 15.89
N SER A 44 1.05 13.68 16.26
CA SER A 44 0.65 12.84 17.39
C SER A 44 1.22 11.42 17.30
N TYR A 45 1.58 10.96 16.09
CA TYR A 45 2.14 9.63 15.85
C TYR A 45 3.58 9.47 16.30
N PHE A 46 4.26 10.57 16.65
CA PHE A 46 5.69 10.58 16.97
C PHE A 46 5.95 11.16 18.35
N SER A 47 6.83 10.52 19.11
CA SER A 47 7.31 11.07 20.38
C SER A 47 8.28 12.23 20.21
N CYS A 48 8.86 12.39 19.01
CA CYS A 48 9.92 13.34 18.71
C CYS A 48 9.52 14.20 17.48
N PRO A 49 9.45 15.55 17.58
CA PRO A 49 9.10 16.41 16.47
C PRO A 49 10.04 16.29 15.25
N GLN A 50 11.31 15.98 15.49
CA GLN A 50 12.32 15.77 14.45
C GLN A 50 12.00 14.52 13.61
N ASP A 51 11.45 13.46 14.24
CA ASP A 51 11.03 12.26 13.53
C ASP A 51 9.83 12.53 12.61
N TYR A 52 8.84 13.30 13.09
CA TYR A 52 7.71 13.77 12.25
C TYR A 52 8.22 14.57 11.05
N ASN A 53 9.08 15.57 11.29
CA ASN A 53 9.62 16.40 10.22
C ASN A 53 10.44 15.59 9.21
N CYS A 54 11.16 14.57 9.67
CA CYS A 54 11.91 13.66 8.80
C CYS A 54 10.97 12.93 7.84
N VAL A 55 9.93 12.27 8.36
CA VAL A 55 8.94 11.55 7.55
C VAL A 55 8.22 12.52 6.60
N LYS A 56 7.76 13.66 7.10
CA LYS A 56 7.07 14.70 6.31
C LYS A 56 7.93 15.22 5.16
N SER A 57 9.23 15.42 5.39
CA SER A 57 10.14 15.91 4.34
C SER A 57 10.32 14.95 3.16
N ILE A 58 9.96 13.67 3.35
CA ILE A 58 10.13 12.62 2.35
C ILE A 58 8.80 12.27 1.68
N PHE A 59 7.72 12.14 2.47
CA PHE A 59 6.43 11.65 1.98
C PHE A 59 5.35 12.74 1.88
N GLY A 60 5.59 13.93 2.43
CA GLY A 60 4.59 15.01 2.48
C GLY A 60 3.56 14.82 3.60
N ASP A 61 2.36 15.33 3.38
CA ASP A 61 1.28 15.34 4.37
C ASP A 61 0.46 14.05 4.43
N LYS A 62 0.66 13.13 3.49
CA LYS A 62 -0.06 11.85 3.42
C LYS A 62 0.89 10.69 3.31
N LEU A 63 0.53 9.57 3.93
CA LEU A 63 1.24 8.30 3.76
C LEU A 63 0.36 7.30 3.01
N THR A 64 0.91 6.74 1.96
CA THR A 64 0.27 5.64 1.23
C THR A 64 0.75 4.30 1.78
N TYR A 65 -0.21 3.46 2.14
CA TYR A 65 -0.01 2.02 2.27
C TYR A 65 -0.36 1.36 0.94
N GLU A 66 0.52 0.48 0.48
CA GLU A 66 0.26 -0.37 -0.68
C GLU A 66 0.65 -1.81 -0.34
N HIS A 67 -0.25 -2.73 -0.66
CA HIS A 67 0.00 -4.16 -0.65
C HIS A 67 -0.30 -4.74 -2.03
N LYS A 68 0.70 -5.37 -2.64
CA LYS A 68 0.56 -6.04 -3.94
C LYS A 68 0.58 -7.54 -3.76
N MET A 69 -0.32 -8.20 -4.48
CA MET A 69 -0.37 -9.65 -4.59
C MET A 69 -0.45 -10.01 -6.06
N GLU A 70 0.20 -11.10 -6.44
CA GLU A 70 0.21 -11.54 -7.83
C GLU A 70 0.26 -13.05 -7.95
N LYS A 71 -0.28 -13.55 -9.07
CA LYS A 71 -0.12 -14.91 -9.54
C LYS A 71 0.19 -14.84 -11.03
N SER A 72 1.35 -15.36 -11.41
CA SER A 72 1.80 -15.41 -12.79
C SER A 72 1.41 -16.74 -13.43
N PHE A 73 1.40 -16.78 -14.77
CA PHE A 73 1.11 -17.99 -15.55
C PHE A 73 -0.29 -18.58 -15.28
N VAL A 74 -1.29 -17.70 -15.18
CA VAL A 74 -2.69 -18.09 -14.98
C VAL A 74 -3.34 -18.23 -16.35
N PHE A 75 -4.06 -19.32 -16.61
CA PHE A 75 -4.87 -19.41 -17.82
C PHE A 75 -5.95 -18.34 -17.83
N LEU A 76 -6.21 -17.74 -19.00
CA LEU A 76 -7.14 -16.62 -19.15
C LEU A 76 -8.54 -16.94 -18.61
N GLU A 77 -9.02 -18.17 -18.83
CA GLU A 77 -10.30 -18.66 -18.29
C GLU A 77 -10.38 -18.65 -16.76
N ASN A 78 -9.24 -18.72 -16.07
CA ASN A 78 -9.15 -18.75 -14.61
C ASN A 78 -8.85 -17.38 -13.99
N GLN A 79 -8.72 -16.32 -14.80
CA GLN A 79 -8.34 -14.98 -14.34
C GLN A 79 -9.24 -14.47 -13.22
N GLU A 80 -10.56 -14.57 -13.41
CA GLU A 80 -11.56 -14.06 -12.46
C GLU A 80 -11.49 -14.82 -11.12
N SER A 81 -11.44 -16.15 -11.18
CA SER A 81 -11.35 -16.98 -9.97
C SER A 81 -10.08 -16.69 -9.17
N VAL A 82 -8.93 -16.55 -9.84
CA VAL A 82 -7.67 -16.18 -9.18
C VAL A 82 -7.73 -14.78 -8.60
N ARG A 83 -8.36 -13.82 -9.28
CA ARG A 83 -8.55 -12.47 -8.76
C ARG A 83 -9.32 -12.50 -7.44
N GLU A 84 -10.45 -13.19 -7.41
CA GLU A 84 -11.28 -13.33 -6.22
C GLU A 84 -10.53 -14.04 -5.08
N GLU A 85 -9.77 -15.10 -5.40
CA GLU A 85 -8.90 -15.81 -4.45
C GLU A 85 -7.92 -14.86 -3.76
N LEU A 86 -7.23 -14.01 -4.54
CA LEU A 86 -6.26 -13.04 -4.01
C LEU A 86 -6.94 -12.01 -3.10
N ILE A 87 -8.05 -11.43 -3.55
CA ILE A 87 -8.79 -10.41 -2.79
C ILE A 87 -9.33 -11.01 -1.48
N ASN A 88 -9.92 -12.20 -1.52
CA ASN A 88 -10.48 -12.86 -0.33
C ASN A 88 -9.39 -13.25 0.66
N THR A 89 -8.25 -13.76 0.16
CA THR A 89 -7.08 -14.07 0.98
C THR A 89 -6.61 -12.85 1.75
N PHE A 90 -6.51 -11.70 1.08
CA PHE A 90 -6.16 -10.46 1.75
C PHE A 90 -7.20 -10.05 2.80
N LYS A 91 -8.49 -10.08 2.44
CA LYS A 91 -9.57 -9.67 3.34
C LYS A 91 -9.54 -10.49 4.63
N ASN A 92 -9.38 -11.80 4.51
CA ASN A 92 -9.35 -12.72 5.66
C ASN A 92 -8.13 -12.51 6.56
N ASN A 93 -6.98 -12.14 5.99
CA ASN A 93 -5.72 -12.09 6.73
C ASN A 93 -5.37 -10.70 7.26
N SER A 94 -5.73 -9.64 6.53
CA SER A 94 -5.16 -8.29 6.73
C SER A 94 -6.20 -7.21 7.02
N LEU A 95 -7.48 -7.42 6.67
CA LEU A 95 -8.49 -6.36 6.76
C LEU A 95 -8.66 -5.85 8.20
N ASN A 96 -8.69 -6.77 9.17
CA ASN A 96 -8.80 -6.43 10.59
C ASN A 96 -7.60 -5.60 11.10
N TYR A 97 -6.40 -5.88 10.59
CA TYR A 97 -5.21 -5.10 10.94
C TYR A 97 -5.32 -3.67 10.42
N LEU A 98 -5.77 -3.49 9.17
CA LEU A 98 -5.96 -2.17 8.56
C LEU A 98 -7.10 -1.38 9.18
N ALA A 99 -8.15 -2.07 9.63
CA ALA A 99 -9.31 -1.46 10.29
C ALA A 99 -9.04 -1.06 11.75
N SER A 100 -7.87 -1.37 12.31
CA SER A 100 -7.51 -0.98 13.66
C SER A 100 -7.26 0.52 13.78
N GLU A 101 -7.74 1.15 14.85
CA GLU A 101 -7.44 2.55 15.20
C GLU A 101 -5.94 2.88 15.25
N ASN A 102 -5.10 1.89 15.60
CA ASN A 102 -3.65 2.08 15.68
C ASN A 102 -2.92 1.90 14.35
N PHE A 103 -3.63 1.55 13.26
CA PHE A 103 -2.99 1.34 11.96
C PHE A 103 -2.25 2.58 11.44
N PRO A 104 -2.85 3.80 11.44
CA PRO A 104 -2.15 5.01 10.98
C PRO A 104 -0.82 5.27 11.70
N LEU A 105 -0.85 5.18 13.04
CA LEU A 105 0.34 5.26 13.90
C LEU A 105 1.40 4.24 13.48
N LYS A 106 1.02 2.97 13.35
CA LYS A 106 1.96 1.88 13.00
C LYS A 106 2.56 2.09 11.62
N LEU A 107 1.79 2.57 10.64
CA LEU A 107 2.30 2.88 9.31
C LEU A 107 3.35 4.01 9.38
N ALA A 108 3.05 5.10 10.07
CA ALA A 108 3.95 6.23 10.22
C ALA A 108 5.28 5.84 10.88
N LEU A 109 5.23 5.06 11.96
CA LEU A 109 6.42 4.53 12.64
C LEU A 109 7.21 3.55 11.78
N SER A 110 6.54 2.73 10.96
CA SER A 110 7.20 1.83 10.01
C SER A 110 7.97 2.61 8.93
N ARG A 111 7.40 3.71 8.41
CA ARG A 111 8.10 4.59 7.46
C ARG A 111 9.33 5.24 8.08
N LEU A 112 9.22 5.76 9.31
CA LEU A 112 10.37 6.29 10.04
C LEU A 112 11.47 5.23 10.21
N LYS A 113 11.10 4.01 10.61
CA LYS A 113 12.04 2.90 10.78
C LYS A 113 12.74 2.56 9.46
N ASP A 114 12.02 2.51 8.34
CA ASP A 114 12.62 2.23 7.04
C ASP A 114 13.57 3.34 6.59
N ILE A 115 13.24 4.62 6.85
CA ILE A 115 14.15 5.75 6.58
C ILE A 115 15.45 5.59 7.37
N LYS A 116 15.36 5.32 8.68
CA LYS A 116 16.53 5.18 9.56
C LYS A 116 17.40 3.98 9.15
N ASN A 117 16.78 2.87 8.75
CA ASN A 117 17.50 1.64 8.40
C ASN A 117 18.01 1.64 6.94
N ASN A 118 17.37 2.39 6.05
CA ASN A 118 17.68 2.42 4.62
C ASN A 118 17.85 3.85 4.08
N PRO A 119 18.75 4.67 4.65
CA PRO A 119 18.87 6.09 4.29
C PRO A 119 19.22 6.32 2.82
N TYR A 120 19.94 5.38 2.19
CA TYR A 120 20.31 5.44 0.77
C TYR A 120 19.10 5.48 -0.17
N LYS A 121 17.98 4.84 0.19
CA LYS A 121 16.74 4.85 -0.63
C LYS A 121 16.18 6.27 -0.76
N TYR A 122 16.25 7.03 0.33
CA TYR A 122 15.58 8.33 0.45
C TYR A 122 16.49 9.51 0.08
N ASN A 123 17.80 9.36 0.20
CA ASN A 123 18.76 10.36 -0.29
C ASN A 123 18.68 10.53 -1.82
N LYS A 124 18.36 9.47 -2.57
CA LYS A 124 18.17 9.53 -4.03
C LYS A 124 16.87 10.27 -4.41
N ILE A 125 15.86 10.22 -3.56
CA ILE A 125 14.56 10.89 -3.78
C ILE A 125 14.71 12.40 -3.55
N LYS A 126 15.41 12.82 -2.49
CA LYS A 126 15.70 14.24 -2.24
C LYS A 126 16.41 14.91 -3.42
N ARG A 127 17.45 14.27 -3.96
CA ARG A 127 18.23 14.82 -5.09
C ARG A 127 17.42 14.99 -6.38
N LYS A 128 16.34 14.22 -6.58
CA LYS A 128 15.44 14.35 -7.74
C LYS A 128 14.41 15.47 -7.59
N LEU A 129 14.11 15.90 -6.37
CA LEU A 129 13.17 17.01 -6.10
C LEU A 129 13.87 18.38 -6.12
N GLU A 130 15.21 18.38 -6.08
CA GLU A 130 16.07 19.58 -6.10
C GLU A 130 16.66 19.89 -7.50
N THR A 131 16.24 19.17 -8.54
CA THR A 131 16.60 19.42 -9.97
C THR A 131 15.36 19.78 -10.78
#